data_AF-R1G9Z5-F1
#
_entry.id   AF-R1G9Z5-F1
#
_cell.length_a   1.000
_cell.length_b   1.000
_cell.length_c   1.000
_cell.angle_alpha   90.00
_cell.angle_beta   90.00
_cell.angle_gamma   90.00
#
_symmetry.space_group_name_H-M   'P 1'
#
loop_
_entity.id
_entity.type
_entity.pdbx_description
1 polymer ?
#
loop_
_entity_poly.entity_id
_entity_poly.type
_entity_poly.pdbx_seq_one_letter_code
_entity_poly.pdbx_strand_id
1 'polypeptide(L)'
;MRPRSPEPAQAQAAASIADSTRARELYKYFQPPRRPQNTVSISRSAVPDTVLTAHAQLVAWRLNVQRALVSLIDRETQYFVAESTKTLDLANADEFESPNDAVWAGCISVPKAGRLCEHTIEQNSASDGSPAYFEVLDLTKDDRFSSLPFVAGEPHFRYYVGVPLRTKKGVPIGSLFAMDDKPREPINESARKWIATAD
;
A
#
# COMPACT_ATOMS: atom_id res chain seq x y z
N MET A 1 -23.25 -23.77 -17.82
CA MET A 1 -22.24 -24.43 -16.97
C MET A 1 -21.51 -23.36 -16.17
N ARG A 2 -21.62 -23.33 -14.84
CA ARG A 2 -20.70 -22.50 -14.02
C ARG A 2 -19.33 -23.21 -14.00
N PRO A 3 -18.20 -22.49 -14.19
CA PRO A 3 -16.89 -23.10 -14.03
C PRO A 3 -16.74 -23.62 -12.59
N ARG A 4 -16.21 -24.83 -12.44
CA ARG A 4 -15.90 -25.39 -11.11
C ARG A 4 -14.84 -24.52 -10.45
N SER A 5 -15.09 -24.09 -9.23
CA SER A 5 -14.09 -23.44 -8.39
C SER A 5 -12.88 -24.38 -8.24
N PRO A 6 -11.64 -23.87 -8.34
CA PRO A 6 -10.45 -24.70 -8.18
C PRO A 6 -10.38 -25.29 -6.77
N GLU A 7 -9.79 -26.48 -6.67
CA GLU A 7 -9.58 -27.19 -5.41
C GLU A 7 -8.57 -26.43 -4.52
N PRO A 8 -8.70 -26.44 -3.18
CA PRO A 8 -7.91 -25.59 -2.28
C PRO A 8 -6.39 -25.69 -2.48
N ALA A 9 -5.89 -26.91 -2.74
CA ALA A 9 -4.48 -27.15 -3.01
C ALA A 9 -3.98 -26.50 -4.31
N GLN A 10 -4.83 -26.42 -5.34
CA GLN A 10 -4.50 -25.79 -6.62
C GLN A 10 -4.47 -24.27 -6.50
N ALA A 11 -5.39 -23.69 -5.72
CA ALA A 11 -5.39 -22.26 -5.41
C ALA A 11 -4.13 -21.84 -4.64
N GLN A 12 -3.72 -22.65 -3.64
CA GLN A 12 -2.49 -22.42 -2.87
C GLN A 12 -1.23 -22.47 -3.75
N ALA A 13 -1.14 -23.45 -4.66
CA ALA A 13 -0.02 -23.61 -5.57
C ALA A 13 0.06 -22.44 -6.58
N ALA A 14 -1.08 -22.00 -7.12
CA ALA A 14 -1.15 -20.86 -8.03
C ALA A 14 -0.70 -19.55 -7.34
N ALA A 15 -1.15 -19.31 -6.09
CA ALA A 15 -0.73 -18.17 -5.30
C ALA A 15 0.80 -18.18 -5.05
N SER A 16 1.36 -19.33 -4.70
CA SER A 16 2.82 -19.47 -4.49
C SER A 16 3.65 -19.17 -5.75
N ILE A 17 3.15 -19.56 -6.93
CA ILE A 17 3.78 -19.25 -8.23
C ILE A 17 3.68 -17.75 -8.53
N ALA A 18 2.51 -17.14 -8.31
CA ALA A 18 2.31 -15.71 -8.49
C ALA A 18 3.24 -14.90 -7.58
N ASP A 19 3.37 -15.29 -6.32
CA ASP A 19 4.23 -14.64 -5.32
C ASP A 19 5.71 -14.76 -5.70
N SER A 20 6.14 -15.91 -6.20
CA SER A 20 7.50 -16.11 -6.71
C SER A 20 7.78 -15.29 -7.97
N THR A 21 6.79 -15.16 -8.86
CA THR A 21 6.90 -14.34 -10.07
C THR A 21 7.03 -12.86 -9.73
N ARG A 22 6.20 -12.39 -8.80
CA ARG A 22 6.24 -11.02 -8.28
C ARG A 22 7.60 -10.70 -7.64
N ALA A 23 8.10 -11.57 -6.76
CA ALA A 23 9.40 -11.37 -6.12
C ALA A 23 10.53 -11.24 -7.13
N ARG A 24 10.59 -12.14 -8.13
CA ARG A 24 11.59 -12.11 -9.19
C ARG A 24 11.48 -10.84 -10.05
N GLU A 25 10.27 -10.36 -10.28
CA GLU A 25 10.06 -9.13 -11.03
C GLU A 25 10.49 -7.90 -10.21
N LEU A 26 10.07 -7.80 -8.95
CA LEU A 26 10.40 -6.71 -8.04
C LEU A 26 11.92 -6.51 -7.92
N TYR A 27 12.69 -7.60 -7.79
CA TYR A 27 14.16 -7.52 -7.59
C TYR A 27 14.95 -6.97 -8.77
N LYS A 28 14.29 -6.64 -9.89
CA LYS A 28 14.88 -5.87 -11.00
C LYS A 28 14.90 -4.37 -10.74
N TYR A 29 14.02 -3.89 -9.86
CA TYR A 29 13.78 -2.48 -9.58
C TYR A 29 14.16 -2.09 -8.15
N PHE A 30 14.06 -3.04 -7.22
CA PHE A 30 14.26 -2.80 -5.80
C PHE A 30 15.15 -3.87 -5.20
N GLN A 31 16.20 -3.44 -4.48
CA GLN A 31 17.04 -4.33 -3.70
C GLN A 31 16.60 -4.24 -2.24
N PRO A 32 15.97 -5.30 -1.68
CA PRO A 32 15.55 -5.27 -0.29
C PRO A 32 16.76 -5.13 0.63
N PRO A 33 16.67 -4.34 1.71
CA PRO A 33 17.74 -4.21 2.67
C PRO A 33 18.10 -5.58 3.25
N ARG A 34 19.40 -5.82 3.51
CA ARG A 34 19.87 -7.06 4.12
C ARG A 34 19.25 -7.16 5.53
N ARG A 35 18.36 -8.13 5.73
CA ARG A 35 17.57 -8.40 6.95
C ARG A 35 18.22 -7.90 8.25
N PRO A 36 17.42 -7.27 9.11
CA PRO A 36 17.36 -7.66 10.52
C PRO A 36 16.18 -8.60 10.75
N GLN A 37 16.39 -9.55 11.66
CA GLN A 37 15.46 -10.61 12.05
C GLN A 37 14.22 -10.04 12.76
N ASN A 38 13.02 -10.53 12.41
CA ASN A 38 11.79 -10.59 13.22
C ASN A 38 11.42 -9.41 14.13
N THR A 39 11.90 -8.22 13.81
CA THR A 39 11.64 -6.98 14.55
C THR A 39 11.23 -5.94 13.53
N VAL A 40 10.31 -5.05 13.91
CA VAL A 40 10.03 -3.83 13.14
C VAL A 40 11.32 -3.02 13.17
N SER A 41 12.23 -3.32 12.25
CA SER A 41 13.48 -2.59 12.11
C SER A 41 13.14 -1.32 11.37
N ILE A 42 13.05 -0.21 12.10
CA ILE A 42 13.14 1.12 11.52
C ILE A 42 14.57 1.20 10.98
N SER A 43 14.78 0.83 9.72
CA SER A 43 16.03 1.19 9.07
C SER A 43 15.94 2.69 8.80
N ARG A 44 16.50 3.51 9.70
CA ARG A 44 16.84 4.92 9.43
C ARG A 44 17.98 5.02 8.40
N SER A 45 17.89 4.28 7.31
CA SER A 45 18.90 4.26 6.26
C SER A 45 18.52 5.22 5.14
N ALA A 46 19.10 6.41 5.25
CA ALA A 46 19.59 7.28 4.18
C ALA A 46 18.55 7.88 3.20
N VAL A 47 17.98 9.02 3.60
CA VAL A 47 17.17 9.96 2.81
C VAL A 47 15.90 9.32 2.20
N PRO A 48 14.69 9.75 2.61
CA PRO A 48 13.47 9.27 1.95
C PRO A 48 13.60 9.55 0.45
N ASP A 49 13.21 8.59 -0.40
CA ASP A 49 13.20 8.82 -1.85
C ASP A 49 12.31 10.04 -2.10
N THR A 50 12.92 11.18 -2.42
CA THR A 50 12.23 12.46 -2.45
C THR A 50 11.15 12.47 -3.53
N VAL A 51 11.33 11.69 -4.60
CA VAL A 51 10.36 11.57 -5.68
C VAL A 51 9.15 10.78 -5.22
N LEU A 52 9.35 9.61 -4.62
CA LEU A 52 8.25 8.79 -4.10
C LEU A 52 7.54 9.48 -2.92
N THR A 53 8.29 10.20 -2.09
CA THR A 53 7.77 10.96 -0.95
C THR A 53 6.95 12.16 -1.42
N ALA A 54 7.43 12.91 -2.41
CA ALA A 54 6.68 14.00 -3.03
C ALA A 54 5.41 13.49 -3.74
N HIS A 55 5.50 12.33 -4.39
CA HIS A 55 4.34 11.72 -5.03
C HIS A 55 3.28 11.29 -3.99
N ALA A 56 3.71 10.66 -2.89
CA ALA A 56 2.83 10.36 -1.76
C ALA A 56 2.21 11.65 -1.17
N GLN A 57 2.98 12.72 -1.00
CA GLN A 57 2.48 14.00 -0.51
C GLN A 57 1.39 14.57 -1.43
N LEU A 58 1.60 14.51 -2.74
CA LEU A 58 0.61 14.95 -3.72
C LEU A 58 -0.70 14.13 -3.61
N VAL A 59 -0.62 12.83 -3.35
CA VAL A 59 -1.79 11.99 -3.07
C VAL A 59 -2.49 12.43 -1.79
N ALA A 60 -1.74 12.68 -0.72
CA ALA A 60 -2.30 13.16 0.54
C ALA A 60 -3.07 14.48 0.36
N TRP A 61 -2.50 15.42 -0.40
CA TRP A 61 -3.16 16.69 -0.76
C TRP A 61 -4.39 16.49 -1.65
N ARG A 62 -4.23 15.77 -2.77
CA ARG A 62 -5.26 15.67 -3.81
C ARG A 62 -6.50 14.89 -3.35
N LEU A 63 -6.31 13.86 -2.52
CA LEU A 63 -7.42 13.14 -1.90
C LEU A 63 -7.85 13.76 -0.56
N ASN A 64 -7.16 14.82 -0.14
CA ASN A 64 -7.34 15.49 1.14
C ASN A 64 -7.25 14.52 2.34
N VAL A 65 -6.50 13.42 2.26
CA VAL A 65 -6.36 12.43 3.35
C VAL A 65 -5.27 12.84 4.34
N GLN A 66 -5.19 12.14 5.48
CA GLN A 66 -4.12 12.38 6.46
C GLN A 66 -2.73 12.04 5.88
N ARG A 67 -2.59 10.88 5.23
CA ARG A 67 -1.30 10.43 4.71
C ARG A 67 -1.42 9.51 3.50
N ALA A 68 -0.34 9.37 2.75
CA ALA A 68 -0.21 8.38 1.70
C ALA A 68 1.17 7.73 1.73
N LEU A 69 1.23 6.52 1.17
CA LEU A 69 2.39 5.65 1.26
C LEU A 69 2.59 4.91 -0.06
N VAL A 70 3.85 4.57 -0.32
CA VAL A 70 4.27 3.67 -1.40
C VAL A 70 4.85 2.42 -0.75
N SER A 71 4.33 1.27 -1.14
CA SER A 71 4.83 -0.02 -0.70
C SER A 71 5.18 -0.93 -1.86
N LEU A 72 6.17 -1.79 -1.65
CA LEU A 72 6.60 -2.85 -2.56
C LEU A 72 6.42 -4.20 -1.87
N ILE A 73 6.03 -5.23 -2.61
CA ILE A 73 5.66 -6.53 -2.04
C ILE A 73 6.40 -7.63 -2.78
N ASP A 74 7.21 -8.41 -2.07
CA ASP A 74 7.85 -9.62 -2.60
C ASP A 74 6.97 -10.87 -2.37
N ARG A 75 7.60 -12.01 -2.09
CA ARG A 75 6.88 -13.25 -1.80
C ARG A 75 6.15 -13.17 -0.47
N GLU A 76 6.80 -12.67 0.58
CA GLU A 76 6.30 -12.75 1.97
C GLU A 76 6.36 -11.41 2.70
N THR A 77 7.06 -10.42 2.14
CA THR A 77 7.39 -9.17 2.80
C THR A 77 6.83 -7.99 2.02
N GLN A 78 6.24 -7.06 2.75
CA GLN A 78 5.88 -5.73 2.29
C GLN A 78 6.90 -4.72 2.84
N TYR A 79 7.49 -3.95 1.94
CA TYR A 79 8.43 -2.87 2.22
C TYR A 79 7.72 -1.54 1.99
N PHE A 80 7.62 -0.71 3.03
CA PHE A 80 7.22 0.68 2.86
C PHE A 80 8.47 1.45 2.43
N VAL A 81 8.39 2.11 1.27
CA VAL A 81 9.54 2.79 0.65
C VAL A 81 9.38 4.30 0.63
N ALA A 82 8.16 4.79 0.83
CA ALA A 82 7.87 6.19 1.09
C ALA A 82 6.58 6.32 1.89
N GLU A 83 6.54 7.34 2.74
CA GLU A 83 5.35 7.83 3.43
C GLU A 83 5.41 9.35 3.39
N SER A 84 4.27 9.99 3.19
CA SER A 84 4.19 11.43 3.34
C SER A 84 2.80 11.87 3.81
N THR A 85 2.80 13.03 4.44
CA THR A 85 1.64 13.79 4.91
C THR A 85 1.65 15.16 4.24
N LYS A 86 0.62 15.98 4.50
CA LYS A 86 0.45 17.26 3.78
C LYS A 86 1.59 18.25 4.05
N THR A 87 2.14 18.26 5.26
CA THR A 87 3.14 19.24 5.69
C THR A 87 4.51 18.65 5.99
N LEU A 88 4.74 17.37 5.70
CA LEU A 88 6.05 16.74 5.86
C LEU A 88 7.10 17.42 4.97
N ASP A 89 8.26 17.75 5.54
CA ASP A 89 9.41 18.18 4.76
C ASP A 89 9.99 17.00 3.96
N LEU A 90 10.19 17.22 2.66
CA LEU A 90 10.62 16.16 1.73
C LEU A 90 12.09 15.75 1.90
N ALA A 91 12.91 16.61 2.49
CA ALA A 91 14.32 16.38 2.75
C ALA A 91 14.59 15.92 4.19
N ASN A 92 13.73 16.28 5.14
CA ASN A 92 13.84 15.93 6.54
C ASN A 92 12.53 15.34 7.10
N ALA A 93 12.48 14.02 7.27
CA ALA A 93 11.32 13.31 7.79
C ALA A 93 10.97 13.62 9.26
N ASP A 94 11.84 14.32 9.99
CA ASP A 94 11.60 14.79 11.37
C ASP A 94 10.99 16.21 11.40
N GLU A 95 10.85 16.90 10.26
CA GLU A 95 10.29 18.25 10.15
C GLU A 95 8.90 18.22 9.48
N PHE A 96 7.93 18.87 10.13
CA PHE A 96 6.55 18.99 9.68
C PHE A 96 5.85 20.16 10.38
N GLU A 97 4.83 20.74 9.77
CA GLU A 97 4.11 21.90 10.35
C GLU A 97 3.01 21.49 11.34
N SER A 98 2.37 20.33 11.10
CA SER A 98 1.25 19.83 11.92
C SER A 98 1.67 18.62 12.76
N PRO A 99 1.37 18.54 14.06
CA PRO A 99 1.70 17.37 14.88
C PRO A 99 1.13 16.04 14.36
N ASN A 100 -0.02 16.09 13.66
CA ASN A 100 -0.65 14.91 13.06
C ASN A 100 0.03 14.44 11.77
N ASP A 101 0.96 15.24 11.25
CA ASP A 101 1.66 15.02 9.99
C ASP A 101 3.02 14.35 10.18
N ALA A 102 3.38 13.98 11.42
CA ALA A 102 4.55 13.15 11.70
C ALA A 102 4.47 11.81 10.94
N VAL A 103 5.64 11.31 10.52
CA VAL A 103 5.78 9.99 9.89
C VAL A 103 5.38 8.90 10.87
N TRP A 104 4.48 8.01 10.45
CA TRP A 104 3.98 6.92 11.29
C TRP A 104 4.74 5.61 11.07
N ALA A 105 4.78 5.13 9.84
CA ALA A 105 5.45 3.88 9.47
C ALA A 105 6.90 4.13 9.05
N GLY A 106 7.15 5.21 8.31
CA GLY A 106 8.41 5.46 7.61
C GLY A 106 8.76 4.32 6.66
N CYS A 107 10.05 4.04 6.55
CA CYS A 107 10.55 2.92 5.77
C CYS A 107 10.71 1.68 6.66
N ILE A 108 9.67 0.84 6.72
CA ILE A 108 9.65 -0.42 7.49
C ILE A 108 9.35 -1.62 6.59
N SER A 109 9.61 -2.82 7.11
CA SER A 109 9.23 -4.08 6.49
C SER A 109 8.26 -4.83 7.39
N VAL A 110 7.18 -5.36 6.82
CA VAL A 110 6.16 -6.15 7.53
C VAL A 110 5.79 -7.40 6.75
N PRO A 111 5.22 -8.45 7.38
CA PRO A 111 4.66 -9.57 6.65
C PRO A 111 3.56 -9.13 5.68
N LYS A 112 3.53 -9.70 4.47
CA LYS A 112 2.51 -9.43 3.42
C LYS A 112 1.11 -9.85 3.87
N ALA A 113 1.00 -11.05 4.42
CA ALA A 113 -0.26 -11.78 4.54
C ALA A 113 -1.29 -11.07 5.45
N GLY A 114 -2.55 -11.06 5.00
CA GLY A 114 -3.72 -10.63 5.76
C GLY A 114 -3.84 -9.13 5.94
N ARG A 115 -3.30 -8.32 5.01
CA ARG A 115 -3.27 -6.86 5.13
C ARG A 115 -3.92 -6.16 3.94
N LEU A 116 -4.17 -4.87 4.09
CA LEU A 116 -4.83 -4.02 3.10
C LEU A 116 -4.14 -4.04 1.72
N CYS A 117 -2.82 -3.93 1.68
CA CYS A 117 -2.07 -3.88 0.42
C CYS A 117 -2.07 -5.22 -0.34
N GLU A 118 -2.23 -6.36 0.36
CA GLU A 118 -2.41 -7.65 -0.30
C GLU A 118 -3.71 -7.65 -1.12
N HIS A 119 -4.81 -7.19 -0.53
CA HIS A 119 -6.06 -7.02 -1.26
C HIS A 119 -5.96 -6.02 -2.41
N THR A 120 -5.16 -4.96 -2.27
CA THR A 120 -4.92 -3.98 -3.34
C THR A 120 -4.21 -4.62 -4.55
N ILE A 121 -3.15 -5.41 -4.34
CA ILE A 121 -2.41 -6.04 -5.45
C ILE A 121 -3.19 -7.15 -6.17
N GLU A 122 -4.24 -7.68 -5.52
CA GLU A 122 -5.17 -8.65 -6.11
C GLU A 122 -6.21 -8.00 -7.04
N GLN A 123 -6.40 -6.67 -6.96
CA GLN A 123 -7.38 -5.97 -7.79
C GLN A 123 -6.91 -5.87 -9.24
N ASN A 124 -7.78 -6.21 -10.18
CA ASN A 124 -7.55 -6.05 -11.61
C ASN A 124 -8.46 -4.97 -12.17
N SER A 125 -8.04 -4.36 -13.29
CA SER A 125 -8.87 -3.38 -13.98
C SER A 125 -10.20 -4.00 -14.41
N ALA A 126 -11.28 -3.24 -14.28
CA ALA A 126 -12.60 -3.70 -14.65
C ALA A 126 -12.73 -3.83 -16.16
N SER A 127 -13.68 -4.66 -16.61
CA SER A 127 -13.93 -4.90 -18.04
C SER A 127 -14.40 -3.65 -18.80
N ASP A 128 -14.89 -2.64 -18.09
CA ASP A 128 -15.32 -1.34 -18.64
C ASP A 128 -14.16 -0.34 -18.83
N GLY A 129 -12.92 -0.77 -18.55
CA GLY A 129 -11.72 0.09 -18.63
C GLY A 129 -11.47 0.92 -17.37
N SER A 130 -12.28 0.77 -16.32
CA SER A 130 -11.99 1.41 -15.03
C SER A 130 -10.73 0.81 -14.39
N PRO A 131 -9.87 1.64 -13.78
CA PRO A 131 -8.63 1.17 -13.20
C PRO A 131 -8.87 0.28 -11.97
N ALA A 132 -7.88 -0.57 -11.67
CA ALA A 132 -7.85 -1.36 -10.45
C ALA A 132 -7.68 -0.46 -9.22
N TYR A 133 -8.48 -0.70 -8.18
CA TYR A 133 -8.34 -0.04 -6.87
C TYR A 133 -9.05 -0.87 -5.78
N PHE A 134 -8.63 -0.69 -4.53
CA PHE A 134 -9.28 -1.25 -3.35
C PHE A 134 -9.55 -0.13 -2.36
N GLU A 135 -10.79 -0.02 -1.88
CA GLU A 135 -11.23 1.06 -0.98
C GLU A 135 -12.03 0.50 0.19
N VAL A 136 -11.73 0.97 1.39
CA VAL A 136 -12.45 0.66 2.62
C VAL A 136 -12.80 1.97 3.31
N LEU A 137 -14.11 2.27 3.36
CA LEU A 137 -14.64 3.54 3.86
C LEU A 137 -14.51 3.71 5.38
N ASP A 138 -14.58 2.58 6.10
CA ASP A 138 -14.43 2.49 7.55
C ASP A 138 -13.87 1.11 7.95
N LEU A 139 -12.56 1.05 8.22
CA LEU A 139 -11.80 -0.12 8.64
C LEU A 139 -12.34 -0.74 9.93
N THR A 140 -12.98 0.04 10.80
CA THR A 140 -13.54 -0.49 12.05
C THR A 140 -14.80 -1.33 11.83
N LYS A 141 -15.43 -1.19 10.66
CA LYS A 141 -16.64 -1.92 10.26
C LYS A 141 -16.34 -3.11 9.34
N ASP A 142 -15.08 -3.32 8.97
CA ASP A 142 -14.65 -4.43 8.14
C ASP A 142 -13.99 -5.50 9.01
N ASP A 143 -14.65 -6.64 9.19
CA ASP A 143 -14.17 -7.73 10.05
C ASP A 143 -12.78 -8.28 9.65
N ARG A 144 -12.37 -8.07 8.39
CA ARG A 144 -11.04 -8.45 7.91
C ARG A 144 -9.94 -7.57 8.49
N PHE A 145 -10.26 -6.32 8.84
CA PHE A 145 -9.28 -5.28 9.17
C PHE A 145 -9.48 -4.63 10.54
N SER A 146 -10.66 -4.74 11.14
CA SER A 146 -11.04 -4.05 12.39
C SER A 146 -10.14 -4.40 13.57
N SER A 147 -9.56 -5.60 13.57
CA SER A 147 -8.64 -6.10 14.61
C SER A 147 -7.17 -5.78 14.33
N LEU A 148 -6.83 -5.15 13.19
CA LEU A 148 -5.45 -4.80 12.89
C LEU A 148 -4.93 -3.78 13.93
N PRO A 149 -3.66 -3.91 14.40
CA PRO A 149 -3.15 -3.06 15.47
C PRO A 149 -3.28 -1.55 15.24
N PHE A 150 -3.10 -1.10 13.99
CA PHE A 150 -3.19 0.31 13.60
C PHE A 150 -4.64 0.82 13.39
N VAL A 151 -5.63 -0.08 13.51
CA VAL A 151 -7.07 0.23 13.47
C VAL A 151 -7.62 0.23 14.89
N ALA A 152 -7.42 -0.89 15.61
CA ALA A 152 -7.89 -1.08 16.99
C ALA A 152 -7.11 -0.22 18.00
N GLY A 153 -5.82 0.00 17.77
CA GLY A 153 -4.95 0.86 18.56
C GLY A 153 -4.42 2.03 17.73
N GLU A 154 -3.49 2.79 18.32
CA GLU A 154 -2.81 3.90 17.65
C GLU A 154 -2.20 3.47 16.30
N PRO A 155 -2.31 4.29 15.24
CA PRO A 155 -2.83 5.65 15.21
C PRO A 155 -4.33 5.73 14.88
N HIS A 156 -5.07 4.63 15.07
CA HIS A 156 -6.53 4.59 14.88
C HIS A 156 -7.01 4.92 13.46
N PHE A 157 -6.37 4.34 12.44
CA PHE A 157 -6.85 4.50 11.07
C PHE A 157 -8.27 3.96 10.87
N ARG A 158 -9.01 4.65 10.01
CA ARG A 158 -10.41 4.37 9.68
C ARG A 158 -10.62 4.26 8.18
N TYR A 159 -9.87 4.96 7.36
CA TYR A 159 -10.05 4.91 5.92
C TYR A 159 -8.83 4.33 5.21
N TYR A 160 -9.06 3.61 4.12
CA TYR A 160 -8.03 3.12 3.22
C TYR A 160 -8.49 3.22 1.77
N VAL A 161 -7.61 3.69 0.89
CA VAL A 161 -7.75 3.47 -0.55
C VAL A 161 -6.39 3.20 -1.16
N GLY A 162 -6.29 2.19 -2.02
CA GLY A 162 -5.04 1.83 -2.68
C GLY A 162 -5.23 1.41 -4.12
N VAL A 163 -4.19 1.60 -4.92
CA VAL A 163 -4.06 1.11 -6.28
C VAL A 163 -2.81 0.24 -6.41
N PRO A 164 -2.87 -0.85 -7.21
CA PRO A 164 -1.70 -1.67 -7.46
C PRO A 164 -0.66 -0.89 -8.26
N LEU A 165 0.62 -1.13 -7.97
CA LEU A 165 1.73 -0.70 -8.82
C LEU A 165 2.15 -1.89 -9.69
N ARG A 166 1.98 -1.79 -11.00
CA ARG A 166 2.33 -2.87 -11.92
C ARG A 166 3.56 -2.53 -12.74
N THR A 167 4.32 -3.57 -13.08
CA THR A 167 5.37 -3.40 -14.10
C THR A 167 4.75 -3.36 -15.49
N LYS A 168 5.53 -2.99 -16.51
CA LYS A 168 5.13 -3.04 -17.92
C LYS A 168 4.63 -4.42 -18.39
N LYS A 169 4.88 -5.48 -17.60
CA LYS A 169 4.39 -6.85 -17.85
C LYS A 169 3.07 -7.15 -17.15
N GLY A 170 2.46 -6.17 -16.49
CA GLY A 170 1.24 -6.31 -15.70
C GLY A 170 1.44 -6.98 -14.34
N VAL A 171 2.69 -7.24 -13.91
CA VAL A 171 2.98 -7.91 -12.63
C VAL A 171 2.82 -6.89 -11.50
N PRO A 172 1.88 -7.08 -10.55
CA PRO A 172 1.70 -6.15 -9.44
C PRO A 172 2.86 -6.34 -8.46
N ILE A 173 3.70 -5.32 -8.26
CA ILE A 173 4.89 -5.38 -7.40
C ILE A 173 4.75 -4.55 -6.12
N GLY A 174 3.61 -3.89 -5.92
CA GLY A 174 3.41 -2.99 -4.79
C GLY A 174 2.08 -2.26 -4.83
N SER A 175 1.96 -1.22 -4.01
CA SER A 175 0.76 -0.38 -3.97
C SER A 175 1.12 1.06 -3.64
N LEU A 176 0.42 2.00 -4.28
CA LEU A 176 0.28 3.38 -3.83
C LEU A 176 -1.06 3.48 -3.10
N PHE A 177 -1.06 3.96 -1.87
CA PHE A 177 -2.28 4.01 -1.07
C PHE A 177 -2.31 5.19 -0.11
N ALA A 178 -3.52 5.53 0.31
CA ALA A 178 -3.86 6.65 1.17
C ALA A 178 -4.62 6.14 2.40
N MET A 179 -4.39 6.76 3.55
CA MET A 179 -5.02 6.41 4.82
C MET A 179 -5.48 7.66 5.56
N ASP A 180 -6.52 7.48 6.39
CA ASP A 180 -7.06 8.54 7.23
C ASP A 180 -7.52 8.01 8.59
N ASP A 181 -7.51 8.88 9.60
CA ASP A 181 -7.99 8.61 10.97
C ASP A 181 -9.50 8.79 11.10
N LYS A 182 -10.18 9.23 10.03
CA LYS A 182 -11.64 9.35 9.96
C LYS A 182 -12.21 8.51 8.83
N PRO A 183 -13.42 7.95 9.00
CA PRO A 183 -14.15 7.36 7.87
C PRO A 183 -14.36 8.38 6.77
N ARG A 184 -14.48 7.92 5.52
CA ARG A 184 -14.70 8.80 4.37
C ARG A 184 -15.77 8.28 3.43
N GLU A 185 -16.33 9.19 2.66
CA GLU A 185 -17.15 8.87 1.50
C GLU A 185 -16.29 8.25 0.38
N PRO A 186 -16.88 7.44 -0.52
CA PRO A 186 -16.17 6.86 -1.65
C PRO A 186 -15.53 7.92 -2.54
N ILE A 187 -14.31 7.65 -3.03
CA ILE A 187 -13.71 8.52 -4.04
C ILE A 187 -14.51 8.48 -5.34
N ASN A 188 -14.67 9.66 -5.94
CA ASN A 188 -15.31 9.75 -7.25
C ASN A 188 -14.41 9.18 -8.37
N GLU A 189 -15.01 8.98 -9.55
CA GLU A 189 -14.33 8.38 -10.70
C GLU A 189 -13.08 9.18 -11.14
N SER A 190 -13.12 10.51 -11.07
CA SER A 190 -11.99 11.38 -11.43
C SER A 190 -10.80 11.17 -10.49
N ALA A 191 -11.05 11.12 -9.19
CA ALA A 191 -10.02 10.83 -8.19
C ALA A 191 -9.45 9.42 -8.34
N ARG A 192 -10.32 8.43 -8.64
CA ARG A 192 -9.92 7.03 -8.89
C ARG A 192 -9.03 6.91 -10.12
N LYS A 193 -9.42 7.51 -11.23
CA LYS A 193 -8.59 7.57 -12.45
C LYS A 193 -7.26 8.26 -12.17
N TRP A 194 -7.30 9.36 -11.42
CA TRP A 194 -6.10 10.11 -11.10
C TRP A 194 -5.09 9.30 -10.27
N ILE A 195 -5.49 8.71 -9.14
CA ILE A 195 -4.56 7.94 -8.30
C ILE A 195 -4.04 6.69 -9.04
N ALA A 196 -4.87 6.09 -9.89
CA ALA A 196 -4.48 4.94 -10.70
C ALA A 196 -3.61 5.28 -11.92
N THR A 197 -3.33 6.55 -12.22
CA THR A 197 -2.41 6.93 -13.31
C THR A 197 -0.95 6.50 -13.02
N ALA A 198 -0.70 5.95 -11.82
CA ALA A 198 0.55 5.32 -11.45
C ALA A 198 0.69 3.86 -11.94
N ASP A 199 -0.34 3.28 -12.58
CA ASP A 199 -0.37 1.93 -13.16
C ASP A 199 0.18 1.87 -14.61
#